data_AF-A0A9R0DIR3-F1
#
_entry.id   AF-A0A9R0DIR3-F1
#
_cell.length_a   1.000
_cell.length_b   1.000
_cell.length_c   1.000
_cell.angle_alpha   90.00
_cell.angle_beta   90.00
_cell.angle_gamma   90.00
#
_symmetry.space_group_name_H-M   'P 1'
#
loop_
_entity.id
_entity.type
_entity.pdbx_description
1 polymer ?
#
loop_
_entity_poly.entity_id
_entity_poly.type
_entity_poly.pdbx_seq_one_letter_code
_entity_poly.pdbx_strand_id
1 'polypeptide(L)'
;MAQTAGVKPMAIAGRVAIERERCLGMTDVERAWRKQWLKDQILAPNEPVHVEEYWRERTNIFRRIYRMPLDKIYSMLTPVLGASRAADYRYITGKLGLIGVGILCGHYYFKYNGNDWTKKGGWRVHKSKPLVLPGQAGFPYRSGFKPDDYASQGFKKSPI
;
A
#
# COMPACT_ATOMS: atom_id res chain seq x y z
N MET A 1 -2.45 -19.91 10.08
CA MET A 1 -3.11 -20.76 11.10
C MET A 1 -2.06 -21.72 11.62
N ALA A 2 -1.74 -21.68 12.91
CA ALA A 2 -0.76 -22.60 13.49
C ALA A 2 -1.29 -24.04 13.39
N GLN A 3 -0.51 -24.94 12.79
CA GLN A 3 -0.82 -26.37 12.75
C GLN A 3 -0.66 -26.93 14.16
N THR A 4 -1.76 -27.03 14.89
CA THR A 4 -1.80 -27.79 16.14
C THR A 4 -1.92 -29.26 15.73
N ALA A 5 -0.95 -30.09 16.14
CA ALA A 5 -0.75 -31.46 15.70
C ALA A 5 -1.89 -32.41 16.12
N GLY A 6 -3.08 -32.24 15.54
CA GLY A 6 -4.28 -33.06 15.81
C GLY A 6 -5.05 -32.68 17.09
N VAL A 7 -4.56 -31.74 17.90
CA VAL A 7 -5.24 -31.26 19.11
C VAL A 7 -6.02 -29.99 18.79
N LYS A 8 -7.29 -29.89 19.24
CA LYS A 8 -8.07 -28.65 19.10
C LYS A 8 -7.25 -27.49 19.68
N PRO A 9 -7.01 -26.41 18.91
CA PRO A 9 -6.30 -25.25 19.43
C PRO A 9 -7.14 -24.63 20.56
N MET A 10 -6.73 -24.86 21.80
CA MET A 10 -7.31 -24.19 22.96
C MET A 10 -6.58 -22.87 23.17
N ALA A 11 -7.31 -21.77 23.16
CA ALA A 11 -6.73 -20.48 23.49
C ALA A 11 -6.34 -20.47 24.98
N ILE A 12 -5.05 -20.26 25.29
CA ILE A 12 -4.53 -20.22 26.67
C ILE A 12 -5.25 -19.14 27.50
N ALA A 13 -5.73 -18.08 26.83
CA ALA A 13 -6.47 -16.99 27.45
C ALA A 13 -7.88 -17.39 27.96
N GLY A 14 -8.41 -18.55 27.52
CA GLY A 14 -9.72 -19.06 27.94
C GLY A 14 -10.91 -18.18 27.53
N ARG A 15 -12.07 -18.47 28.14
CA ARG A 15 -13.34 -17.73 27.92
C ARG A 15 -13.22 -16.24 28.28
N VAL A 16 -12.51 -15.95 29.36
CA VAL A 16 -12.35 -14.59 29.93
C VAL A 16 -11.50 -13.63 29.08
N ALA A 17 -10.94 -14.10 27.96
CA ALA A 17 -10.32 -13.23 26.97
C ALA A 17 -11.32 -12.22 26.39
N ILE A 18 -12.56 -12.67 26.15
CA ILE A 18 -13.63 -11.86 25.58
C ILE A 18 -14.23 -10.98 26.68
N GLU A 19 -14.40 -9.70 26.39
CA GLU A 19 -14.89 -8.72 27.37
C GLU A 19 -16.33 -9.01 27.81
N ARG A 20 -17.17 -9.42 26.85
CA ARG A 20 -18.56 -9.80 27.11
C ARG A 20 -18.70 -10.93 28.12
N GLU A 21 -17.86 -11.96 28.00
CA GLU A 21 -17.84 -13.09 28.94
C GLU A 21 -17.41 -12.66 30.34
N ARG A 22 -16.50 -11.69 30.44
CA ARG A 22 -16.11 -11.10 31.73
C ARG A 22 -17.28 -10.34 32.37
N CYS A 23 -18.10 -9.66 31.57
CA CYS A 23 -19.27 -8.93 32.05
C CYS A 23 -20.41 -9.86 32.54
N LEU A 24 -20.50 -11.09 32.04
CA LEU A 24 -21.47 -12.09 32.50
C LEU A 24 -21.14 -12.65 33.89
N GLY A 25 -19.92 -12.43 34.38
CA GLY A 25 -19.45 -12.86 35.68
C GLY A 25 -18.24 -13.81 35.57
N MET A 26 -17.34 -13.73 36.54
CA MET A 26 -16.15 -14.59 36.64
C MET A 26 -16.15 -15.31 37.98
N THR A 27 -15.85 -16.60 37.95
CA THR A 27 -15.52 -17.37 39.16
C THR A 27 -14.21 -16.89 39.78
N ASP A 28 -13.96 -17.19 41.05
CA ASP A 28 -12.73 -16.77 41.74
C ASP A 28 -11.48 -17.39 41.11
N VAL A 29 -11.58 -18.64 40.63
CA VAL A 29 -10.50 -19.34 39.92
C VAL A 29 -10.17 -18.63 38.61
N GLU A 30 -11.18 -18.25 37.83
CA GLU A 30 -10.97 -17.51 36.58
C GLU A 30 -10.37 -16.13 36.83
N ARG A 31 -10.74 -15.48 37.94
CA ARG A 31 -10.20 -14.17 38.32
C ARG A 31 -8.72 -14.27 38.69
N ALA A 32 -8.33 -15.32 39.44
CA ALA A 32 -6.94 -15.62 39.75
C ALA A 32 -6.12 -15.94 38.49
N TRP A 33 -6.67 -16.77 37.59
CA TRP A 33 -6.05 -17.09 36.30
C TRP A 33 -5.85 -15.83 35.44
N ARG A 34 -6.86 -14.97 35.34
CA ARG A 34 -6.77 -13.73 34.57
C ARG A 34 -5.72 -12.78 35.14
N LYS A 35 -5.61 -12.69 36.47
CA LYS A 35 -4.57 -11.90 37.14
C LYS A 35 -3.17 -12.41 36.77
N GLN A 36 -2.97 -13.72 36.78
CA GLN A 36 -1.70 -14.33 36.36
C GLN A 36 -1.43 -14.05 34.87
N TRP A 37 -2.40 -14.32 34.00
CA TRP A 37 -2.28 -14.05 32.56
C TRP A 37 -1.89 -12.59 32.26
N LEU A 38 -2.53 -11.63 32.93
CA LEU A 38 -2.20 -10.21 32.77
C LEU A 38 -0.78 -9.88 33.21
N LYS A 39 -0.30 -10.52 34.29
CA LYS A 39 1.08 -10.38 34.76
C LYS A 39 2.07 -10.98 33.75
N ASP A 40 1.72 -12.10 33.12
CA ASP A 40 2.55 -12.76 32.12
C ASP A 40 2.66 -11.97 30.81
N GLN A 41 1.75 -11.02 30.55
CA GLN A 41 1.86 -10.10 29.40
C GLN A 41 2.86 -8.95 29.64
N ILE A 42 3.35 -8.76 30.87
CA ILE A 42 4.34 -7.73 31.19
C ILE A 42 5.69 -8.24 30.69
N LEU A 43 6.23 -7.58 29.67
CA LEU A 43 7.55 -7.90 29.16
C LEU A 43 8.63 -7.62 30.20
N ALA A 44 9.73 -8.38 30.13
CA ALA A 44 10.90 -8.11 30.95
C ALA A 44 11.49 -6.74 30.58
N PRO A 45 12.14 -6.02 31.53
CA PRO A 45 12.62 -4.66 31.30
C PRO A 45 13.69 -4.55 30.20
N ASN A 46 14.35 -5.65 29.87
CA ASN A 46 15.32 -5.76 28.79
C ASN A 46 14.68 -5.99 27.41
N GLU A 47 13.38 -6.26 27.34
CA GLU A 47 12.66 -6.53 26.10
C GLU A 47 11.87 -5.29 25.65
N PRO A 48 11.84 -4.98 24.35
CA PRO A 48 12.44 -5.71 23.21
C PRO A 48 13.93 -5.39 22.99
N VAL A 49 14.75 -6.44 22.80
CA VAL A 49 16.20 -6.27 22.51
C VAL A 49 16.41 -5.93 21.04
N HIS A 50 16.84 -4.70 20.75
CA HIS A 50 17.27 -4.32 19.41
C HIS A 50 18.77 -4.56 19.23
N VAL A 51 19.14 -5.59 18.47
CA VAL A 51 20.54 -5.89 18.13
C VAL A 51 20.93 -5.15 16.86
N GLU A 52 21.75 -4.11 16.99
CA GLU A 52 22.17 -3.29 15.85
C GLU A 52 23.00 -4.08 14.82
N GLU A 53 23.86 -4.98 15.30
CA GLU A 53 24.75 -5.80 14.48
C GLU A 53 23.95 -6.65 13.50
N TYR A 54 22.92 -7.34 13.99
CA TYR A 54 22.02 -8.13 13.18
C TYR A 54 21.30 -7.31 12.10
N TRP A 55 20.90 -6.07 12.43
CA TRP A 55 20.30 -5.17 11.45
C TRP A 55 21.31 -4.69 10.39
N ARG A 56 22.54 -4.36 10.83
CA ARG A 56 23.62 -3.92 9.95
C ARG A 56 23.99 -5.05 8.97
N GLU A 57 24.30 -6.24 9.46
CA GLU A 57 24.72 -7.36 8.61
C GLU A 57 23.65 -7.76 7.59
N ARG A 58 22.38 -7.72 7.95
CA ARG A 58 21.27 -8.03 7.03
C ARG A 58 21.03 -6.95 5.97
N THR A 59 21.53 -5.73 6.16
CA THR A 59 21.22 -4.60 5.26
C THR A 59 22.46 -4.03 4.59
N ASN A 60 22.51 -4.17 3.26
CA ASN A 60 23.57 -3.60 2.42
C ASN A 60 23.61 -2.06 2.52
N ILE A 61 24.79 -1.46 2.31
CA ILE A 61 25.02 0.00 2.40
C ILE A 61 24.07 0.77 1.48
N PHE A 62 23.95 0.37 0.20
CA PHE A 62 23.02 1.00 -0.74
C PHE A 62 21.58 0.99 -0.23
N ARG A 63 21.19 -0.13 0.41
CA ARG A 63 19.86 -0.28 0.99
C ARG A 63 19.62 0.64 2.17
N ARG A 64 20.66 0.98 2.92
CA ARG A 64 20.55 1.95 4.02
C ARG A 64 20.41 3.37 3.48
N ILE A 65 21.18 3.73 2.46
CA ILE A 65 21.16 5.08 1.87
C ILE A 65 19.79 5.43 1.31
N TYR A 66 19.21 4.59 0.44
CA TYR A 66 17.89 4.93 -0.14
C TYR A 66 16.75 4.87 0.88
N ARG A 67 16.91 4.10 1.97
CA ARG A 67 15.91 4.02 3.05
C ARG A 67 15.98 5.20 4.01
N MET A 68 17.17 5.78 4.21
CA MET A 68 17.45 6.88 5.15
C MET A 68 16.35 7.96 5.26
N PRO A 69 15.80 8.54 4.17
CA PRO A 69 14.77 9.57 4.30
C PRO A 69 13.50 9.03 4.99
N LEU A 70 13.08 7.80 4.69
CA LEU A 70 11.93 7.16 5.32
C LEU A 70 12.23 6.74 6.77
N ASP A 71 13.48 6.40 7.08
CA ASP A 71 13.93 6.12 8.46
C ASP A 71 13.87 7.37 9.34
N LYS A 72 14.24 8.54 8.80
CA LYS A 72 14.12 9.83 9.52
C LYS A 72 12.68 10.18 9.85
N ILE A 73 11.76 9.95 8.90
CA ILE A 73 10.32 10.14 9.12
C ILE A 73 9.82 9.21 10.23
N TYR A 74 10.25 7.94 10.19
CA TYR A 74 9.93 6.98 11.24
C TYR A 74 10.43 7.41 12.62
N SER A 75 11.71 7.81 12.75
CA SER A 75 12.28 8.22 14.04
C SER A 75 11.61 9.47 14.61
N MET A 76 11.20 10.40 13.74
CA MET A 76 10.47 11.61 14.14
C MET A 76 9.04 11.30 14.62
N LEU A 77 8.36 10.34 13.99
CA LEU A 77 6.98 9.97 14.32
C LEU A 77 6.87 8.99 15.50
N THR A 78 7.92 8.20 15.75
CA THR A 78 7.95 7.17 16.81
C THR A 78 7.59 7.70 18.20
N PRO A 79 8.14 8.82 18.71
CA PRO A 79 7.82 9.29 20.07
C PRO A 79 6.37 9.75 20.24
N VAL A 80 5.69 10.15 19.16
CA VAL A 80 4.31 10.68 19.22
C VAL A 80 3.27 9.59 18.98
N LEU A 81 3.55 8.65 18.07
CA LEU A 81 2.56 7.67 17.59
C LEU A 81 2.83 6.24 18.08
N GLY A 82 4.02 5.97 18.62
CA GLY A 82 4.51 4.63 18.91
C GLY A 82 5.05 3.91 17.68
N ALA A 83 5.85 2.87 17.92
CA ALA A 83 6.61 2.15 16.89
C ALA A 83 5.73 1.50 15.80
N SER A 84 4.60 0.89 16.19
CA SER A 84 3.71 0.22 15.23
C SER A 84 3.10 1.21 14.22
N ARG A 85 2.48 2.28 14.71
CA ARG A 85 1.84 3.28 13.84
C ARG A 85 2.86 4.02 12.98
N ALA A 86 4.03 4.36 13.55
CA ALA A 86 5.11 4.99 12.79
C ALA A 86 5.60 4.11 11.63
N ALA A 87 5.64 2.78 11.81
CA ALA A 87 6.01 1.84 10.74
C ALA A 87 4.98 1.85 9.60
N ASP A 88 3.69 1.91 9.92
CA ASP A 88 2.62 1.99 8.91
C ASP A 88 2.71 3.30 8.11
N TYR A 89 2.91 4.43 8.78
CA TYR A 89 3.07 5.72 8.10
C TYR A 89 4.31 5.76 7.20
N ARG A 90 5.41 5.16 7.64
CA ARG A 90 6.61 5.01 6.81
C ARG A 90 6.31 4.25 5.53
N TYR A 91 5.55 3.15 5.62
CA TYR A 91 5.16 2.33 4.47
C TYR A 91 4.24 3.08 3.51
N ILE A 92 3.21 3.74 4.05
CA ILE A 92 2.24 4.52 3.26
C ILE A 92 2.93 5.68 2.55
N THR A 93 3.77 6.44 3.27
CA THR A 93 4.51 7.58 2.71
C THR A 93 5.42 7.13 1.56
N GLY A 94 6.14 6.02 1.72
CA GLY A 94 6.98 5.47 0.66
C GLY A 94 6.18 5.09 -0.59
N LYS A 95 5.02 4.44 -0.42
CA LYS A 95 4.15 4.07 -1.54
C LYS A 95 3.54 5.29 -2.24
N LEU A 96 3.02 6.25 -1.48
CA LEU A 96 2.42 7.47 -2.03
C LEU A 96 3.47 8.31 -2.76
N GLY A 97 4.68 8.41 -2.22
CA GLY A 97 5.79 9.08 -2.90
C GLY A 97 6.12 8.45 -4.25
N LEU A 98 6.24 7.12 -4.32
CA LEU A 98 6.49 6.40 -5.58
C LEU A 98 5.33 6.54 -6.57
N ILE A 99 4.08 6.48 -6.11
CA ILE A 99 2.90 6.68 -6.94
C ILE A 99 2.89 8.11 -7.50
N GLY A 100 3.15 9.12 -6.66
CA GLY A 100 3.18 10.52 -7.07
C GLY A 100 4.24 10.77 -8.15
N VAL A 101 5.47 10.28 -7.94
CA VAL A 101 6.53 10.36 -8.95
C VAL A 101 6.13 9.62 -10.23
N GLY A 102 5.54 8.43 -10.13
CA GLY A 102 5.06 7.67 -11.29
C GLY A 102 4.01 8.41 -12.11
N ILE A 103 3.05 9.07 -11.45
CA ILE A 103 2.01 9.88 -12.10
C ILE A 103 2.64 11.08 -12.81
N LEU A 104 3.56 11.80 -12.14
CA LEU A 104 4.24 12.95 -12.73
C LEU A 104 5.07 12.56 -13.95
N CYS A 105 5.86 11.48 -13.85
CA CYS A 105 6.63 10.94 -14.97
C CYS A 105 5.74 10.50 -16.12
N GLY A 106 4.64 9.77 -15.83
CA GLY A 106 3.67 9.35 -16.85
C GLY A 106 3.00 10.54 -17.54
N HIS A 107 2.55 11.53 -16.77
CA HIS A 107 1.95 12.75 -17.31
C HIS A 107 2.93 13.53 -18.18
N TYR A 108 4.16 13.75 -17.70
CA TYR A 108 5.21 14.41 -18.47
C TYR A 108 5.51 13.66 -19.78
N TYR A 109 5.61 12.33 -19.70
CA TYR A 109 5.83 11.48 -20.87
C TYR A 109 4.72 11.66 -21.91
N PHE A 110 3.46 11.50 -21.55
CA PHE A 110 2.34 11.65 -22.49
C PHE A 110 2.20 13.08 -23.04
N LYS A 111 2.58 14.09 -22.25
CA LYS A 111 2.48 15.50 -22.66
C LYS A 111 3.51 15.89 -23.73
N TYR A 112 4.75 15.39 -23.63
CA TYR A 112 5.85 15.85 -24.50
C TYR A 112 6.38 14.76 -25.46
N ASN A 113 6.16 13.49 -25.13
CA ASN A 113 6.62 12.33 -25.89
C ASN A 113 5.46 11.55 -26.52
N GLY A 114 4.38 12.24 -26.88
CA GLY A 114 3.30 11.67 -27.67
C GLY A 114 3.81 11.06 -28.99
N ASN A 115 3.20 9.95 -29.40
CA ASN A 115 3.52 9.26 -30.64
C ASN A 115 2.88 9.99 -31.84
N ASP A 116 3.64 10.92 -32.42
CA ASP A 116 3.31 11.60 -33.68
C ASP A 116 4.04 10.96 -34.86
N TRP A 117 3.50 11.15 -36.07
CA TRP A 117 4.08 10.65 -37.32
C TRP A 117 5.54 11.05 -37.56
N THR A 118 6.02 12.14 -36.95
CA THR A 118 7.39 12.64 -37.05
C THR A 118 8.39 11.84 -36.21
N LYS A 119 7.92 10.99 -35.29
CA LYS A 119 8.76 10.26 -34.33
C LYS A 119 8.58 8.75 -34.53
N LYS A 120 9.67 8.00 -34.42
CA LYS A 120 9.67 6.52 -34.57
C LYS A 120 9.17 5.75 -33.33
N GLY A 121 8.85 6.44 -32.24
CA GLY A 121 8.50 5.80 -30.97
C GLY A 121 7.55 6.65 -30.14
N GLY A 122 7.18 6.10 -28.99
CA GLY A 122 6.14 6.67 -28.12
C GLY A 122 5.01 5.68 -27.91
N TRP A 123 4.27 5.85 -26.81
CA TRP A 123 3.07 5.06 -26.59
C TRP A 123 1.93 5.49 -27.51
N ARG A 124 1.34 4.53 -28.21
CA ARG A 124 0.15 4.74 -29.04
C ARG A 124 -1.10 4.69 -28.16
N VAL A 125 -1.80 5.81 -28.08
CA VAL A 125 -3.04 5.93 -27.31
C VAL A 125 -4.22 5.95 -28.28
N HIS A 126 -4.97 4.85 -28.33
CA HIS A 126 -6.24 4.78 -29.04
C HIS A 126 -7.38 4.96 -28.04
N LYS A 127 -8.32 5.87 -28.34
CA LYS A 127 -9.54 6.05 -27.54
C LYS A 127 -10.68 5.32 -28.23
N SER A 128 -11.41 4.49 -27.49
CA SER A 128 -12.65 3.91 -27.95
C SER A 128 -13.73 4.98 -28.10
N LYS A 129 -14.76 4.67 -28.88
CA LYS A 129 -15.93 5.55 -29.03
C LYS A 129 -16.60 5.74 -27.66
N PRO A 130 -17.05 6.95 -27.33
CA PRO A 130 -17.81 7.16 -26.10
C PRO A 130 -19.14 6.40 -26.17
N LEU A 131 -19.60 5.90 -25.02
CA LEU A 131 -20.92 5.31 -24.89
C LEU A 131 -21.97 6.43 -24.94
N VAL A 132 -22.82 6.41 -25.96
CA VAL A 132 -23.95 7.36 -26.10
C VAL A 132 -25.22 6.55 -26.31
N LEU A 133 -26.16 6.69 -25.39
CA LEU A 133 -27.42 5.93 -25.39
C LEU A 133 -28.56 6.70 -26.08
N PRO A 134 -29.59 6.01 -26.60
CA PRO A 134 -30.80 6.66 -27.11
C PRO A 134 -31.40 7.62 -26.07
N GLY A 135 -31.70 8.86 -26.48
CA GLY A 135 -32.24 9.90 -25.61
C GLY A 135 -31.20 10.78 -24.90
N GLN A 136 -29.91 10.46 -24.99
CA GLN A 136 -28.84 11.36 -24.55
C GLN A 136 -28.45 12.35 -25.66
N ALA A 137 -27.99 13.54 -25.27
CA ALA A 137 -27.48 14.53 -26.21
C ALA A 137 -26.30 13.93 -27.02
N GLY A 138 -26.40 13.98 -28.35
CA GLY A 138 -25.40 13.41 -29.26
C GLY A 138 -25.71 12.01 -29.77
N PHE A 139 -26.88 11.42 -29.45
CA PHE A 139 -27.33 10.18 -30.07
C PHE A 139 -27.94 10.45 -31.47
N PRO A 140 -27.61 9.65 -32.51
CA PRO A 140 -26.59 8.59 -32.53
C PRO A 140 -25.17 9.15 -32.70
N TYR A 141 -24.20 8.62 -31.92
CA TYR A 141 -22.80 9.00 -32.07
C TYR A 141 -22.23 8.46 -33.39
N ARG A 142 -21.91 9.36 -34.31
CA ARG A 142 -21.21 9.04 -35.56
C ARG A 142 -19.74 9.41 -35.41
N SER A 143 -18.85 8.43 -35.52
CA SER A 143 -17.41 8.69 -35.49
C SER A 143 -16.99 9.43 -36.76
N GLY A 144 -16.39 10.62 -36.60
CA GLY A 144 -15.83 11.38 -37.72
C GLY A 144 -14.51 10.82 -38.29
N PHE A 145 -13.96 9.76 -37.70
CA PHE A 145 -12.73 9.11 -38.12
C PHE A 145 -12.98 8.14 -39.28
N LYS A 146 -12.21 8.28 -40.36
CA LYS A 146 -12.14 7.31 -41.47
C LYS A 146 -11.20 6.16 -41.10
N PRO A 147 -11.32 4.97 -41.73
CA PRO A 147 -10.43 3.83 -41.48
C PRO A 147 -8.94 4.18 -41.56
N ASP A 148 -8.55 5.02 -42.52
CA ASP A 148 -7.14 5.39 -42.72
C ASP A 148 -6.60 6.33 -41.61
N ASP A 149 -7.49 7.02 -40.89
CA ASP A 149 -7.10 7.96 -39.83
C ASP A 149 -6.55 7.26 -38.59
N TYR A 150 -6.88 5.98 -38.38
CA TYR A 150 -6.42 5.23 -37.22
C TYR A 150 -4.92 4.92 -37.25
N ALA A 151 -4.32 4.83 -38.45
CA ALA A 151 -2.90 4.55 -38.64
C ALA A 151 -2.06 5.80 -38.95
N SER A 152 -2.70 6.94 -39.27
CA SER A 152 -2.01 8.13 -39.78
C SER A 152 -1.24 8.92 -38.72
N GLN A 153 -1.42 8.65 -37.41
CA GLN A 153 -0.64 9.26 -36.30
C GLN A 153 -0.53 10.80 -36.41
N GLY A 154 -1.63 11.45 -36.77
CA GLY A 154 -1.68 12.90 -36.92
C GLY A 154 -1.04 13.47 -38.20
N PHE A 155 -0.58 12.63 -39.14
CA PHE A 155 0.00 13.08 -40.42
C PHE A 155 -0.91 14.04 -41.19
N LYS A 156 -2.23 13.79 -41.21
CA LYS A 156 -3.19 14.68 -41.88
C LYS A 156 -3.32 16.09 -41.26
N LYS A 157 -2.77 16.29 -40.07
CA LYS A 157 -2.70 17.61 -39.40
C LYS A 157 -1.36 18.31 -39.64
N SER A 158 -0.47 17.69 -40.42
CA SER A 158 0.81 18.30 -40.77
C SER A 158 0.61 19.46 -41.76
N PRO A 159 1.51 20.46 -41.77
CA PRO A 159 1.45 21.56 -42.72
C PRO A 159 1.83 21.17 -44.17
N ILE A 160 2.25 19.91 -44.37
CA ILE A 160 2.58 19.27 -45.66
C ILE A 160 1.45 18.30 -46.01
#